data_AF-A0A954H8E1-F1
#
_entry.id   AF-A0A954H8E1-F1
#
_cell.length_a   1.000
_cell.length_b   1.000
_cell.length_c   1.000
_cell.angle_alpha   90.00
_cell.angle_beta   90.00
_cell.angle_gamma   90.00
#
_symmetry.space_group_name_H-M   'P 1'
#
loop_
_entity.id
_entity.type
_entity.pdbx_description
1 polymer ?
#
loop_
_entity_poly.entity_id
_entity_poly.type
_entity_poly.pdbx_seq_one_letter_code
_entity_poly.pdbx_strand_id
1 'polypeptide(L)' 'MSEQIDPTEEESFEEISSDEVDRVVSNLETLAETVESENIRSYLEEAINNIFYLVYEDEDLEDDVADAA' A
#
# COMPACT_ATOMS: atom_id res chain seq x y z
N MET A 1 -28.35 -14.29 0.04
CA MET A 1 -27.56 -13.77 1.16
C MET A 1 -26.65 -12.75 0.54
N SER A 2 -27.07 -11.49 0.58
CA SER A 2 -26.25 -10.37 0.14
C SER A 2 -25.34 -10.08 1.31
N GLU A 3 -24.03 -10.28 1.14
CA GLU A 3 -23.04 -9.75 2.08
C GLU A 3 -23.19 -8.23 2.02
N GLN A 4 -23.88 -7.69 3.02
CA GLN A 4 -24.05 -6.27 3.20
C GLN A 4 -22.75 -5.80 3.85
N ILE A 5 -21.80 -5.36 3.02
CA ILE A 5 -20.58 -4.70 3.50
C ILE A 5 -21.04 -3.49 4.30
N ASP A 6 -20.67 -3.45 5.57
CA ASP A 6 -21.01 -2.37 6.48
C ASP A 6 -20.21 -1.13 6.03
N PRO A 7 -20.87 -0.03 5.60
CA PRO A 7 -20.16 1.16 5.13
C PRO A 7 -19.33 1.84 6.23
N THR A 8 -19.46 1.42 7.50
CA THR A 8 -18.60 1.89 8.59
C THR A 8 -17.30 1.10 8.75
N GLU A 9 -17.17 -0.07 8.10
CA GLU A 9 -15.92 -0.84 8.07
C GLU A 9 -14.99 -0.41 6.93
N GLU A 10 -15.48 0.28 5.90
CA GLU A 10 -14.66 0.82 4.79
C GLU A 10 -13.82 2.04 5.20
N GLU A 11 -14.09 2.68 6.35
CA GLU A 11 -13.47 3.97 6.75
C GLU A 11 -12.67 3.92 8.08
N SER A 12 -12.22 2.75 8.56
CA SER A 12 -11.52 2.67 9.87
C SER A 12 -10.14 2.02 9.89
N PHE A 13 -9.43 2.06 8.76
CA PHE A 13 -7.99 1.79 8.79
C PHE A 13 -7.24 3.02 9.31
N GLU A 14 -6.18 2.78 10.09
CA GLU A 14 -5.30 3.83 10.58
C GLU A 14 -4.59 4.51 9.41
N GLU A 15 -4.51 5.85 9.42
CA GLU A 15 -3.75 6.61 8.43
C GLU A 15 -2.26 6.25 8.53
N ILE A 16 -1.64 5.97 7.38
CA ILE A 16 -0.23 5.57 7.32
C ILE A 16 0.63 6.83 7.12
N SER A 17 1.63 7.02 7.98
CA SER A 17 2.60 8.11 7.81
C SER A 17 3.72 7.74 6.84
N SER A 18 4.28 8.71 6.12
CA SER A 18 5.42 8.51 5.22
C SER A 18 6.65 7.93 5.94
N ASP A 19 6.90 8.35 7.18
CA ASP A 19 7.99 7.81 8.02
C ASP A 19 7.81 6.30 8.30
N GLU A 20 6.55 5.86 8.45
CA GLU A 20 6.23 4.45 8.65
C GLU A 20 6.45 3.65 7.37
N VAL A 21 6.00 4.17 6.22
CA VAL A 21 6.26 3.59 4.90
C VAL A 21 7.75 3.43 4.64
N ASP A 22 8.55 4.48 4.83
CA ASP A 22 10.00 4.44 4.63
C ASP A 22 10.66 3.34 5.46
N ARG A 23 10.25 3.22 6.74
CA ARG A 23 10.77 2.18 7.64
C ARG A 23 10.38 0.78 7.17
N VAL A 24 9.14 0.58 6.72
CA VAL A 24 8.65 -0.72 6.28
C VAL A 24 9.31 -1.13 4.97
N VAL A 25 9.38 -0.22 3.99
CA VAL A 25 10.08 -0.43 2.70
C VAL A 25 11.53 -0.83 2.94
N SER A 26 12.27 -0.08 3.75
CA SER A 26 13.68 -0.39 4.04
C SER A 26 13.88 -1.79 4.66
N ASN A 27 12.97 -2.21 5.55
CA ASN A 27 13.02 -3.55 6.14
C ASN A 27 12.69 -4.65 5.11
N LEU A 28 11.73 -4.40 4.22
CA LEU A 28 11.35 -5.35 3.16
C LEU A 28 12.46 -5.49 2.12
N GLU A 29 13.12 -4.40 1.74
CA GLU A 29 14.30 -4.43 0.85
C GLU A 29 15.43 -5.27 1.45
N THR A 30 15.75 -5.00 2.73
CA THR A 30 16.77 -5.77 3.46
C THR A 30 16.39 -7.26 3.51
N LEU A 31 15.11 -7.57 3.75
CA LEU A 31 14.64 -8.96 3.75
C LEU A 31 14.77 -9.59 2.36
N ALA A 32 14.37 -8.89 1.30
CA ALA A 32 14.45 -9.35 -0.08
C ALA A 32 15.88 -9.69 -0.52
N GLU A 33 16.87 -8.92 -0.06
CA GLU A 33 18.30 -9.18 -0.27
C GLU A 33 18.78 -10.46 0.42
N THR A 34 18.21 -10.82 1.57
CA THR A 34 18.62 -12.02 2.34
C THR A 34 17.93 -13.30 1.88
N VAL A 35 16.84 -13.19 1.11
CA VAL A 35 16.04 -14.33 0.67
C VAL A 35 16.62 -14.95 -0.62
N GLU A 36 16.88 -16.26 -0.58
CA GLU A 36 17.38 -17.02 -1.73
C GLU A 36 16.27 -17.48 -2.70
N SER A 37 15.02 -17.58 -2.22
CA SER A 37 13.89 -18.02 -3.04
C SER A 37 13.38 -16.90 -3.93
N GLU A 38 13.45 -17.10 -5.24
CA GLU A 38 12.93 -16.15 -6.24
C GLU A 38 11.44 -15.85 -6.05
N ASN A 39 10.63 -16.87 -5.74
CA ASN A 39 9.20 -16.69 -5.48
C ASN A 39 8.95 -15.77 -4.29
N ILE A 40 9.69 -15.96 -3.19
CA ILE A 40 9.54 -15.13 -1.99
C ILE A 40 10.04 -13.71 -2.25
N ARG A 41 11.14 -13.55 -3.00
CA ARG A 41 11.64 -12.23 -3.39
C ARG A 41 10.61 -11.46 -4.22
N SER A 42 9.97 -12.11 -5.19
CA SER A 42 8.92 -11.50 -6.01
C SER A 42 7.75 -10.98 -5.16
N TYR A 43 7.29 -11.75 -4.17
CA TYR A 43 6.25 -11.27 -3.23
C TYR A 43 6.70 -10.07 -2.39
N LEU A 44 7.97 -10.03 -1.99
CA LEU A 44 8.50 -8.90 -1.23
C LEU A 44 8.61 -7.63 -2.10
N GLU A 45 9.05 -7.78 -3.34
CA GLU A 45 9.10 -6.68 -4.32
C GLU A 45 7.70 -6.13 -4.62
N GLU A 46 6.70 -7.00 -4.81
CA GLU A 46 5.31 -6.59 -4.99
C GLU A 46 4.77 -5.83 -3.76
N ALA A 47 5.05 -6.34 -2.56
CA ALA A 47 4.64 -5.68 -1.31
C ALA A 47 5.29 -4.30 -1.14
N ILE A 48 6.58 -4.15 -1.47
CA ILE A 48 7.28 -2.85 -1.44
C ILE A 48 6.58 -1.84 -2.36
N ASN A 49 6.28 -2.23 -3.59
CA ASN A 49 5.61 -1.36 -4.55
C ASN A 49 4.22 -0.95 -4.05
N ASN A 50 3.41 -1.91 -3.57
CA ASN A 50 2.08 -1.62 -3.05
C ASN A 50 2.13 -0.65 -1.87
N ILE A 51 3.06 -0.84 -0.94
CA ILE A 51 3.20 0.02 0.24
C ILE A 51 3.70 1.42 -0.13
N PHE A 52 4.59 1.53 -1.12
CA PHE A 52 5.01 2.82 -1.66
C PHE A 52 3.83 3.58 -2.25
N TYR A 53 2.98 2.91 -3.03
CA TYR A 53 1.80 3.54 -3.63
C TYR A 53 0.79 4.06 -2.59
N LEU A 54 0.69 3.46 -1.40
CA LEU A 54 -0.22 3.96 -0.35
C LEU A 54 0.07 5.39 0.14
N VAL A 55 1.26 5.94 -0.13
CA VAL A 55 1.60 7.34 0.22
C VAL A 55 1.71 8.22 -1.02
N TYR A 56 2.05 7.64 -2.17
CA TYR A 56 2.37 8.41 -3.38
C TYR A 56 1.28 8.34 -4.47
N GLU A 57 0.34 7.39 -4.44
CA GLU A 57 -0.85 7.40 -5.33
C GLU A 57 -1.97 8.30 -4.80
N ASP A 58 -1.96 8.66 -3.51
CA ASP A 58 -2.90 9.67 -2.97
C ASP A 58 -2.65 11.08 -3.56
N GLU A 59 -1.47 11.36 -4.13
CA GLU A 59 -1.22 12.61 -4.87
C GLU A 59 -1.81 12.61 -6.30
N ASP A 60 -2.06 11.43 -6.90
CA ASP A 60 -2.55 11.31 -8.28
C ASP A 60 -4.07 10.98 -8.36
N LEU A 61 -4.67 10.46 -7.29
CA LEU A 61 -6.11 10.12 -7.25
C LEU A 61 -7.04 11.30 -6.87
N GLU A 62 -6.51 12.43 -6.39
CA GLU A 62 -7.32 13.64 -6.12
C GLU A 62 -7.56 14.53 -7.35
N ASP A 63 -6.82 14.37 -8.46
CA ASP A 63 -6.95 15.25 -9.64
C ASP A 63 -8.02 14.80 -10.65
N ASP A 64 -8.54 13.56 -10.55
CA ASP A 64 -9.59 13.03 -11.44
C ASP A 64 -11.03 13.33 -10.98
N VAL A 65 -11.22 13.93 -9.80
CA VAL A 65 -12.56 14.30 -9.27
C VAL A 65 -12.91 15.79 -9.48
N ALA A 66 -12.00 16.60 -10.00
CA ALA A 66 -12.16 18.05 -10.11
C ALA A 66 -12.71 18.56 -11.47
N ASP A 67 -12.82 17.72 -12.51
CA ASP A 67 -13.30 18.13 -13.85
C ASP A 67 -14.72 17.62 -14.21
N ALA A 68 -15.58 17.45 -13.20
CA ALA A 68 -16.98 17.08 -13.39
C ALA A 68 -17.98 17.92 -12.56
N ALA A 69 -17.70 19.20 -12.34
CA ALA A 69 -18.61 20.17 -11.69
C ALA A 69 -18.82 21.45 -12.51
#